data_AF-E0IF18-F1
#
_entry.id   AF-E0IF18-F1
#
_cell.length_a   1.000
_cell.length_b   1.000
_cell.length_c   1.000
_cell.angle_alpha   90.00
_cell.angle_beta   90.00
_cell.angle_gamma   90.00
#
_symmetry.space_group_name_H-M   'P 1'
#
loop_
_entity.id
_entity.type
_entity.pdbx_description
1 polymer ?
#
loop_
_entity_poly.entity_id
_entity_poly.type
_entity_poly.pdbx_seq_one_letter_code
_entity_poly.pdbx_strand_id
1 'polypeptide(L)' 'MNLDFFAKLTDKELCAAYEGEMEWMESSTLAEDNPLRALCENYEVESGEEIDLAEAIDAVLYEMATRYYKSRVKL' A
#
# COMPACT_ATOMS: atom_id res chain seq x y z
N MET A 1 -10.73 5.15 5.41
CA MET A 1 -9.73 4.85 4.38
C MET A 1 -10.16 5.34 3.01
N ASN A 2 -9.48 6.37 2.51
CA ASN A 2 -9.65 6.94 1.18
C ASN A 2 -8.96 6.06 0.12
N LEU A 3 -9.73 5.23 -0.60
CA LEU A 3 -9.19 4.36 -1.66
C LEU A 3 -8.70 5.13 -2.89
N ASP A 4 -9.10 6.39 -3.08
CA ASP A 4 -8.63 7.21 -4.21
C ASP A 4 -7.14 7.53 -4.10
N PHE A 5 -6.58 7.54 -2.88
CA PHE A 5 -5.13 7.66 -2.69
C PHE A 5 -4.40 6.47 -3.33
N PHE A 6 -4.78 5.24 -2.96
CA PHE A 6 -4.15 4.01 -3.43
C PHE A 6 -4.32 3.81 -4.94
N ALA A 7 -5.44 4.23 -5.51
CA ALA A 7 -5.68 4.18 -6.95
C ALA A 7 -4.72 5.05 -7.77
N LYS A 8 -4.11 6.09 -7.17
CA LYS A 8 -3.11 6.96 -7.85
C LYS A 8 -1.71 6.35 -7.87
N LEU A 9 -1.42 5.37 -7.01
CA LEU A 9 -0.10 4.77 -6.89
C LEU A 9 0.28 4.01 -8.17
N THR A 10 1.56 4.02 -8.52
CA THR A 10 2.10 3.17 -9.58
C THR A 10 2.19 1.71 -9.13
N ASP A 11 2.26 0.78 -10.08
CA ASP A 11 2.49 -0.65 -9.76
C ASP A 11 3.79 -0.84 -8.98
N LYS A 12 4.81 -0.01 -9.23
CA LYS A 12 6.08 -0.02 -8.50
C LYS A 12 5.89 0.36 -7.03
N GLU A 13 5.09 1.39 -6.74
CA GLU A 13 4.81 1.82 -5.38
C GLU A 13 3.97 0.78 -4.62
N LEU A 14 2.99 0.17 -5.28
CA LEU A 14 2.20 -0.92 -4.71
C LEU A 14 3.08 -2.13 -4.36
N CYS A 15 3.95 -2.57 -5.28
CA CYS A 15 4.87 -3.68 -5.01
C CYS A 15 5.88 -3.34 -3.90
N ALA A 16 6.43 -2.13 -3.87
CA ALA A 16 7.37 -1.72 -2.83
C ALA A 16 6.73 -1.72 -1.45
N ALA A 17 5.49 -1.24 -1.33
CA ALA A 17 4.75 -1.27 -0.06
C ALA A 17 4.48 -2.71 0.41
N TYR A 18 4.13 -3.61 -0.51
CA TYR A 18 3.97 -5.04 -0.22
C TYR A 18 5.29 -5.70 0.21
N GLU A 19 6.40 -5.42 -0.47
CA GLU A 19 7.74 -5.89 -0.06
C GLU A 19 8.12 -5.37 1.34
N GLY A 20 7.82 -4.11 1.64
CA GLY A 20 8.01 -3.54 2.98
C GLY A 20 7.22 -4.24 4.07
N GLU A 21 6.00 -4.71 3.78
CA GLU A 21 5.22 -5.53 4.71
C GLU A 21 5.86 -6.90 4.97
N MET A 22 6.37 -7.56 3.92
CA MET A 22 7.09 -8.83 4.05
C MET A 22 8.33 -8.68 4.94
N GLU A 23 9.13 -7.63 4.73
CA GLU A 23 10.30 -7.34 5.56
C GLU A 23 9.93 -7.11 7.03
N TRP A 24 8.80 -6.44 7.28
CA TRP A 24 8.30 -6.21 8.63
C TRP A 24 7.87 -7.51 9.32
N MET A 25 7.17 -8.38 8.60
CA MET A 25 6.76 -9.70 9.10
C MET A 25 7.97 -10.56 9.50
N GLU A 26 9.08 -10.47 8.78
CA GLU A 26 10.29 -11.27 9.04
C GLU A 26 11.13 -10.73 10.20
N SER A 27 11.19 -9.42 10.39
CA SER A 27 12.12 -8.77 11.32
C SER A 27 11.51 -8.33 12.65
N SER A 28 10.17 -8.38 12.79
CA SER A 28 9.42 -7.86 13.95
C SER A 28 9.70 -6.38 14.29
N THR A 29 10.37 -5.63 13.40
CA THR A 29 10.72 -4.21 13.57
C THR A 29 10.59 -3.52 12.23
N LEU A 30 9.77 -2.48 12.15
CA LEU A 30 9.60 -1.72 10.91
C LEU A 30 10.79 -0.77 10.75
N ALA A 31 11.59 -0.97 9.70
CA ALA A 31 12.70 -0.08 9.39
C ALA A 31 12.22 1.36 9.13
N GLU A 32 13.06 2.36 9.44
CA GLU A 32 12.71 3.77 9.22
C GLU A 32 12.54 4.09 7.72
N ASP A 33 13.30 3.43 6.86
CA ASP A 33 13.25 3.53 5.40
C ASP A 33 12.27 2.53 4.76
N ASN A 34 11.45 1.84 5.55
CA ASN A 34 10.51 0.87 5.04
C ASN A 34 9.46 1.54 4.11
N PRO A 35 9.26 1.03 2.88
CA PRO A 35 8.34 1.63 1.93
C PRO A 35 6.87 1.69 2.41
N LEU A 36 6.42 0.72 3.22
CA LEU A 36 5.06 0.72 3.79
C LEU A 36 4.90 1.87 4.78
N ARG A 37 5.93 2.16 5.58
CA ARG A 37 5.92 3.29 6.51
C ARG A 37 5.80 4.62 5.77
N ALA A 38 6.66 4.82 4.76
CA ALA A 38 6.63 6.01 3.93
C ALA A 38 5.29 6.19 3.22
N LEU A 39 4.64 5.09 2.80
CA LEU A 39 3.31 5.12 2.21
C LEU A 39 2.26 5.62 3.21
N CYS A 40 2.28 5.13 4.46
CA CYS A 40 1.35 5.57 5.50
C CYS A 40 1.55 7.06 5.81
N GLU A 41 2.80 7.51 5.98
CA GLU A 41 3.11 8.93 6.19
C GLU A 41 2.59 9.82 5.05
N ASN A 42 2.73 9.37 3.79
CA ASN A 42 2.19 10.09 2.64
C ASN A 42 0.65 10.13 2.63
N TYR A 43 0.00 9.03 3.01
CA TYR A 43 -1.46 8.97 3.13
C TYR A 43 -1.96 9.98 4.17
N GLU A 44 -1.33 10.02 5.34
CA GLU A 44 -1.71 10.93 6.44
C GLU A 44 -1.55 12.39 6.04
N VAL A 45 -0.45 12.71 5.34
CA VAL A 45 -0.20 14.07 4.82
C VAL A 45 -1.24 14.47 3.76
N GLU A 46 -1.62 13.57 2.85
CA GLU A 46 -2.56 13.90 1.77
C GLU A 46 -4.03 13.91 2.25
N SER A 47 -4.41 12.97 3.11
CA SER A 47 -5.80 12.78 3.53
C SER A 47 -6.15 13.55 4.82
N GLY A 48 -5.17 13.85 5.66
CA GLY A 48 -5.39 14.35 7.02
C GLY A 48 -5.97 13.30 7.99
N GLU A 49 -5.99 12.03 7.59
CA GLU A 49 -6.47 10.89 8.39
C GLU A 49 -5.31 9.97 8.74
N GLU A 50 -5.26 9.49 9.99
CA GLU A 50 -4.34 8.42 10.42
C GLU A 50 -4.72 7.09 9.75
N ILE A 51 -3.73 6.25 9.43
CA ILE A 51 -3.95 4.92 8.89
C ILE A 51 -3.08 3.88 9.60
N ASP A 52 -3.69 2.76 9.99
CA ASP A 52 -2.94 1.63 10.53
C ASP A 52 -2.22 0.86 9.42
N LEU A 53 -1.06 0.27 9.74
CA LEU A 53 -0.27 -0.52 8.78
C LEU A 53 -1.08 -1.68 8.17
N ALA A 54 -1.95 -2.33 8.95
CA ALA A 54 -2.81 -3.40 8.46
C ALA A 54 -3.87 -2.88 7.48
N GLU A 55 -4.43 -1.69 7.73
CA GLU A 55 -5.36 -1.05 6.80
C GLU A 55 -4.64 -0.63 5.50
N ALA A 56 -3.42 -0.11 5.61
CA ALA A 56 -2.61 0.27 4.47
C ALA A 56 -2.28 -0.94 3.56
N ILE A 57 -1.89 -2.07 4.14
CA ILE A 57 -1.61 -3.28 3.34
C ILE A 57 -2.88 -3.86 2.71
N ASP A 58 -4.01 -3.84 3.41
CA ASP A 58 -5.29 -4.27 2.86
C ASP A 58 -5.68 -3.44 1.63
N ALA A 59 -5.46 -2.11 1.66
CA ALA A 59 -5.70 -1.24 0.51
C ALA A 59 -4.73 -1.49 -0.64
N VAL A 60 -3.44 -1.73 -0.35
CA VAL A 60 -2.44 -2.10 -1.36
C VAL A 60 -2.85 -3.39 -2.07
N LEU A 61 -3.20 -4.44 -1.32
CA LEU A 61 -3.63 -5.72 -1.87
C LEU A 61 -4.93 -5.59 -2.66
N TYR A 62 -5.89 -4.80 -2.17
CA TYR A 62 -7.13 -4.49 -2.87
C TYR A 62 -6.87 -3.84 -4.24
N GLU A 63 -5.99 -2.84 -4.31
CA GLU A 63 -5.70 -2.14 -5.56
C GLU A 63 -4.93 -3.04 -6.54
N MET A 64 -3.94 -3.80 -6.07
CA MET A 64 -3.22 -4.79 -6.89
C MET A 64 -4.18 -5.83 -7.49
N ALA A 65 -5.08 -6.39 -6.68
CA ALA A 65 -6.10 -7.33 -7.13
C ALA A 65 -7.06 -6.67 -8.13
N THR A 66 -7.49 -5.44 -7.87
CA THR A 66 -8.37 -4.67 -8.75
C THR A 66 -7.75 -4.48 -10.13
N ARG A 67 -6.46 -4.10 -10.20
CA ARG A 67 -5.73 -3.98 -11.47
C ARG A 67 -5.62 -5.31 -12.20
N TYR A 68 -5.28 -6.36 -11.47
CA TYR A 68 -5.20 -7.71 -12.04
C TYR A 68 -6.52 -8.13 -12.70
N TYR A 69 -7.65 -8.02 -11.98
CA TYR A 69 -8.94 -8.44 -12.52
C TYR A 69 -9.43 -7.51 -13.65
N LYS A 70 -9.23 -6.18 -13.56
CA LYS A 70 -9.55 -5.24 -14.65
C LYS A 70 -8.79 -5.57 -15.94
N SER A 71 -7.54 -6.04 -15.84
CA SER A 71 -6.76 -6.46 -17.00
C SER A 71 -7.35 -7.70 -17.69
N ARG A 72 -8.01 -8.59 -16.92
CA ARG A 72 -8.60 -9.84 -17.40
C ARG A 72 -10.04 -9.71 -17.90
N VAL A 73 -10.80 -8.71 -17.45
CA VAL A 73 -12.17 -8.43 -17.94
C VAL A 73 -12.17 -7.80 -19.34
N LYS A 74 -11.01 -7.33 -19.84
CA LYS A 74 -10.85 -6.86 -21.22
C LYS A 74 -10.65 -7.99 -22.26
N LEU A 75 -11.02 -9.24 -21.94
CA LEU A 75 -11.02 -10.38 -22.86
C LEU A 75 -12.40 -10.59 -23.49
#